data_AF-A0A2U1YFI2-F1
#
_entry.id   AF-A0A2U1YFI2-F1
#
_cell.length_a   1.000
_cell.length_b   1.000
_cell.length_c   1.000
_cell.angle_alpha   90.00
_cell.angle_beta   90.00
_cell.angle_gamma   90.00
#
_symmetry.space_group_name_H-M   'P 1'
#
loop_
_entity.id
_entity.type
_entity.pdbx_description
1 polymer ?
#
loop_
_entity_poly.entity_id
_entity_poly.type
_entity_poly.pdbx_seq_one_letter_code
_entity_poly.pdbx_strand_id
1 'polypeptide(L)'
;MTAAVFGAYGFAWGIAAFGAELGTVAGMAPAEAVTAASLLALLVLPAVSLWAFAVPRAGVGWAVLGGGAVVMIAASRLVGITTP
;
A
#
# COMPACT_ATOMS: atom_id res chain seq x y z
N MET A 1 0.36 6.47 18.06
CA MET A 1 -0.10 5.07 18.14
C MET A 1 -1.10 4.71 17.04
N THR A 2 -2.23 5.43 16.90
CA THR A 2 -3.27 5.11 15.90
C THR A 2 -2.75 5.07 14.46
N ALA A 3 -1.93 6.05 14.04
CA ALA A 3 -1.30 6.05 12.71
C ALA A 3 -0.39 4.83 12.47
N ALA A 4 0.33 4.39 13.51
CA ALA A 4 1.26 3.26 13.41
C ALA A 4 0.55 1.91 13.22
N VAL A 5 -0.71 1.81 13.61
CA VAL A 5 -1.52 0.60 13.44
C VAL A 5 -2.42 0.75 12.22
N PHE A 6 -3.36 1.70 12.27
CA PHE A 6 -4.38 1.85 11.23
C PHE A 6 -3.83 2.47 9.95
N GLY A 7 -2.98 3.49 10.08
CA GLY A 7 -2.34 4.12 8.92
C GLY A 7 -1.40 3.14 8.21
N ALA A 8 -0.55 2.44 8.96
CA ALA A 8 0.38 1.47 8.39
C ALA A 8 -0.35 0.29 7.75
N TYR A 9 -1.42 -0.22 8.37
CA TYR A 9 -2.26 -1.27 7.79
C TYR A 9 -2.94 -0.80 6.50
N GLY A 10 -3.56 0.39 6.49
CA GLY A 10 -4.18 0.95 5.29
C GLY A 10 -3.17 1.16 4.16
N PHE A 11 -1.97 1.61 4.49
CA PHE A 11 -0.87 1.75 3.53
C PHE A 11 -0.42 0.41 2.95
N ALA A 12 -0.19 -0.60 3.80
CA ALA A 12 0.17 -1.95 3.36
C ALA A 12 -0.93 -2.57 2.48
N TRP A 13 -2.20 -2.35 2.82
CA TRP A 13 -3.33 -2.80 1.98
C TRP A 13 -3.32 -2.11 0.61
N GLY A 14 -3.04 -0.80 0.56
CA GLY A 14 -2.86 -0.08 -0.69
C GLY A 14 -1.73 -0.64 -1.56
N ILE A 15 -0.60 -1.01 -0.95
CA ILE A 15 0.51 -1.68 -1.65
C ILE A 15 0.06 -3.02 -2.24
N ALA A 16 -0.62 -3.85 -1.44
CA ALA A 16 -1.06 -5.17 -1.90
C ALA A 16 -2.04 -5.06 -3.08
N ALA A 17 -3.03 -4.16 -2.98
CA ALA A 17 -4.04 -3.97 -4.03
C ALA A 17 -3.41 -3.40 -5.32
N PHE A 18 -2.65 -2.31 -5.22
CA PHE A 18 -2.01 -1.69 -6.38
C PHE A 18 -0.93 -2.58 -7.00
N GLY A 19 -0.13 -3.24 -6.17
CA GLY A 19 0.91 -4.17 -6.63
C GLY A 19 0.35 -5.38 -7.34
N ALA A 20 -0.80 -5.91 -6.89
CA ALA A 20 -1.49 -7.01 -7.57
C ALA A 20 -1.95 -6.60 -8.97
N GLU A 21 -2.59 -5.43 -9.11
CA GLU A 21 -3.02 -4.91 -10.42
C GLU A 21 -1.82 -4.66 -11.34
N LEU A 22 -0.76 -4.03 -10.84
CA LEU A 22 0.48 -3.85 -11.59
C LEU A 22 1.09 -5.18 -12.06
N GLY A 23 1.11 -6.19 -11.19
CA GLY A 23 1.60 -7.53 -11.53
C GLY A 23 0.77 -8.17 -12.64
N THR A 24 -0.55 -8.02 -12.60
CA THR A 24 -1.42 -8.52 -13.68
C THR A 24 -1.20 -7.79 -15.00
N VAL A 25 -1.04 -6.46 -14.97
CA VAL A 25 -0.72 -5.67 -16.17
C VAL A 25 0.67 -6.01 -16.73
N ALA A 26 1.61 -6.39 -15.85
CA ALA A 26 2.92 -6.89 -16.24
C ALA A 26 2.91 -8.34 -16.77
N GLY A 27 1.73 -8.98 -16.87
CA GLY A 27 1.56 -10.32 -17.44
C GLY A 27 1.70 -11.47 -16.44
N MET A 28 1.80 -11.20 -15.13
CA MET A 28 1.80 -12.25 -14.11
C MET A 28 0.41 -12.89 -14.00
N ALA A 29 0.37 -14.17 -13.61
CA ALA A 29 -0.89 -14.80 -13.24
C ALA A 29 -1.52 -14.04 -12.06
N PRO A 30 -2.85 -13.79 -12.05
CA PRO A 30 -3.49 -12.99 -11.00
C PRO A 30 -3.22 -13.48 -9.58
N ALA A 31 -3.23 -14.81 -9.38
CA ALA A 31 -2.93 -15.40 -8.08
C ALA A 31 -1.48 -15.13 -7.63
N GLU A 32 -0.52 -15.19 -8.56
CA GLU A 32 0.89 -14.92 -8.27
C GLU A 32 1.13 -13.43 -7.99
N ALA A 33 0.49 -12.54 -8.76
CA ALA A 33 0.55 -11.10 -8.55
C ALA A 33 0.03 -10.70 -7.16
N VAL A 34 -1.15 -11.22 -6.77
CA VAL A 34 -1.73 -10.99 -5.44
C VAL A 34 -0.81 -11.52 -4.34
N THR A 35 -0.24 -12.72 -4.53
CA THR A 35 0.65 -13.34 -3.54
C THR A 35 1.93 -12.51 -3.36
N ALA A 36 2.61 -12.16 -4.46
CA ALA A 36 3.84 -11.38 -4.43
C ALA A 36 3.61 -9.99 -3.80
N ALA A 37 2.54 -9.30 -4.19
CA ALA A 37 2.19 -7.99 -3.64
C ALA A 37 1.83 -8.07 -2.15
N SER A 38 1.14 -9.13 -1.72
CA SER A 38 0.80 -9.36 -0.31
C SER A 38 2.03 -9.64 0.54
N LEU A 39 3.00 -10.42 0.03
CA LEU A 39 4.28 -10.65 0.71
C LEU A 39 5.08 -9.36 0.85
N LEU A 40 5.12 -8.53 -0.20
CA LEU A 40 5.75 -7.22 -0.15
C LEU A 40 5.08 -6.33 0.90
N ALA A 41 3.75 -6.26 0.91
CA ALA A 41 2.98 -5.49 1.89
C ALA A 41 3.24 -5.97 3.32
N LEU A 42 3.34 -7.28 3.54
CA LEU A 42 3.67 -7.88 4.83
C LEU A 42 5.06 -7.42 5.34
N LEU A 43 6.06 -7.35 4.45
CA LEU A 43 7.40 -6.88 4.79
C LEU A 43 7.44 -5.37 5.07
N VAL A 44 6.68 -4.58 4.32
CA VAL A 44 6.63 -3.13 4.47
C VAL A 44 5.91 -2.73 5.77
N LEU A 45 4.82 -3.43 6.12
CA LEU A 45 3.99 -3.14 7.30
C LEU A 45 4.78 -2.86 8.59
N PRO A 46 5.66 -3.75 9.09
CA PRO A 46 6.41 -3.48 10.32
C PRO A 46 7.34 -2.27 10.18
N ALA A 47 7.98 -2.09 9.01
CA ALA A 47 8.88 -0.97 8.77
C ALA A 47 8.14 0.38 8.85
N VAL A 48 6.99 0.51 8.18
CA VAL A 48 6.19 1.75 8.24
C VAL A 48 5.49 1.95 9.59
N SER A 49 5.09 0.87 10.27
CA SER A 49 4.58 0.95 11.65
C SER A 49 5.64 1.51 12.61
N LEU A 50 6.87 0.99 12.56
CA LEU A 50 7.97 1.48 13.39
C LEU A 50 8.34 2.93 13.05
N TRP A 51 8.38 3.26 11.76
CA TRP A 51 8.59 4.64 11.31
C TRP A 51 7.54 5.60 11.88
N ALA A 52 6.26 5.19 11.89
CA ALA A 52 5.18 6.02 12.44
C ALA A 52 5.30 6.30 13.94
N PHE A 53 6.01 5.45 14.70
CA PHE A 53 6.36 5.73 16.09
C PHE A 53 7.55 6.70 16.22
N ALA A 54 8.48 6.70 15.25
CA ALA A 54 9.64 7.58 15.24
C ALA A 54 9.32 9.02 14.76
N VAL A 55 8.19 9.23 14.07
CA VAL A 55 7.81 10.54 13.54
C VAL A 55 7.39 11.50 14.66
N PRO A 56 7.97 12.72 14.76
CA PRO A 56 7.68 13.67 15.84
C PRO A 56 6.25 14.21 15.85
N ARG A 57 5.56 14.16 14.70
CA ARG A 57 4.26 14.78 14.49
C ARG A 57 3.28 13.79 13.88
N ALA A 58 2.23 13.46 14.64
CA ALA A 58 1.21 12.50 14.24
C ALA A 58 0.56 12.83 12.88
N GLY A 59 0.41 14.12 12.56
CA GLY A 59 -0.13 14.56 11.27
C GLY A 59 0.72 14.14 10.07
N VAL A 60 2.05 14.09 10.20
CA VAL A 60 2.94 13.61 9.12
C VAL A 60 2.83 12.11 8.94
N GLY A 61 2.72 11.36 10.04
CA GLY A 61 2.48 9.92 9.98
C GLY A 61 1.20 9.60 9.21
N TRP A 62 0.12 10.31 9.49
CA TRP A 62 -1.13 10.17 8.75
C TRP A 62 -1.06 10.67 7.31
N ALA A 63 -0.41 11.80 7.05
CA ALA A 63 -0.27 12.33 5.69
C ALA A 63 0.49 11.36 4.77
N VAL A 64 1.56 10.73 5.27
CA VAL A 64 2.34 9.77 4.49
C VAL A 64 1.60 8.44 4.33
N LEU A 65 1.10 7.86 5.43
CA LEU A 65 0.50 6.53 5.37
C LEU A 65 -0.91 6.55 4.78
N GLY A 66 -1.75 7.47 5.25
CA GLY A 66 -3.09 7.67 4.72
C GLY A 66 -3.05 8.27 3.31
N GLY A 67 -2.24 9.30 3.08
CA GLY A 67 -2.09 9.90 1.75
C GLY A 67 -1.50 8.91 0.75
N GLY A 68 -0.50 8.12 1.13
CA GLY A 68 0.05 7.06 0.30
C GLY A 68 -0.99 6.00 -0.07
N ALA A 69 -1.81 5.55 0.89
CA ALA A 69 -2.90 4.62 0.61
C ALA A 69 -3.90 5.19 -0.41
N VAL A 70 -4.32 6.45 -0.24
CA VAL A 70 -5.23 7.13 -1.18
C VAL A 70 -4.62 7.24 -2.58
N VAL A 71 -3.35 7.63 -2.68
CA VAL A 71 -2.64 7.75 -3.97
C VAL A 71 -2.55 6.40 -4.68
N MET A 72 -2.21 5.33 -3.95
CA MET A 72 -2.14 3.98 -4.54
C MET A 72 -3.50 3.50 -5.06
N ILE A 73 -4.58 3.76 -4.30
CA ILE A 73 -5.95 3.44 -4.75
C ILE A 73 -6.32 4.25 -6.00
N ALA A 74 -6.01 5.55 -6.01
CA ALA A 74 -6.28 6.40 -7.17
C ALA A 74 -5.48 5.94 -8.41
N ALA A 75 -4.21 5.57 -8.22
CA ALA A 75 -3.37 5.03 -9.29
C ALA A 75 -3.89 3.69 -9.81
N SER A 76 -4.32 2.79 -8.93
CA SER A 76 -5.00 1.52 -9.25
C SER A 76 -6.22 1.76 -10.14
N ARG A 77 -7.09 2.71 -9.76
CA ARG A 77 -8.28 3.05 -10.55
C ARG A 77 -7.93 3.60 -11.92
N LEU A 78 -6.87 4.40 -12.03
CA LEU A 78 -6.40 4.88 -13.32
C LEU A 78 -5.89 3.73 -14.20
N VAL A 79 -5.09 2.82 -13.63
CA VAL A 79 -4.60 1.64 -14.36
C VAL A 79 -5.77 0.82 -14.88
N GLY A 80 -6.75 0.48 -14.03
CA GLY A 80 -7.93 -0.28 -14.43
C GLY A 80 -8.85 0.41 -15.45
N ILE A 81 -8.81 1.73 -15.58
CA ILE A 81 -9.51 2.45 -16.66
C ILE A 81 -8.72 2.36 -17.98
N THR A 82 -7.39 2.35 -17.91
CA THR A 82 -6.52 2.35 -19.10
C THR A 82 -6.26 0.97 -19.71
N THR A 83 -6.42 -0.11 -18.93
CA THR A 83 -6.25 -1.48 -19.40
C THR A 83 -7.64 -2.13 -19.55
N PRO A 84 -8.08 -2.47 -20.78
CA PRO A 84 -9.40 -3.06 -21.05
C PRO A 84 -9.55 -4.49 -20.50
#